data_AF-A0A8T5PKP6-F1
#
_entry.id   AF-A0A8T5PKP6-F1
#
_cell.length_a   1.000
_cell.length_b   1.000
_cell.length_c   1.000
_cell.angle_alpha   90.00
_cell.angle_beta   90.00
_cell.angle_gamma   90.00
#
_symmetry.space_group_name_H-M   'P 1'
#
loop_
_entity.id
_entity.type
_entity.pdbx_description
1 polymer ?
#
loop_
_entity_poly.entity_id
_entity_poly.type
_entity_poly.pdbx_seq_one_letter_code
_entity_poly.pdbx_strand_id
1 'polypeptide(L)'
;MVILFDQFNLPEDIFKIIFATDQQEIVAKLLLKYIKENGGEIGKTEMSMFATQLHDGKLVDTLETKGPKIKKEQTISYNKRQFYDRILTPMKSMGLIDYDLYKKTYRISDKFNRLMIKIGLLWLREIR
;
A
#
# COMPACT_ATOMS: atom_id res chain seq x y z
N MET A 1 7.88 18.48 5.56
CA MET A 1 7.88 17.17 4.88
C MET A 1 9.31 16.90 4.47
N VAL A 2 9.89 15.76 4.86
CA VAL A 2 11.30 15.45 4.62
C VAL A 2 11.35 14.04 4.06
N ILE A 3 12.03 13.86 2.93
CA ILE A 3 12.30 12.57 2.28
C ILE A 3 13.81 12.40 2.30
N LEU A 4 14.30 11.43 3.06
CA LEU A 4 15.71 11.03 3.08
C LEU A 4 15.78 9.56 2.69
N PHE A 5 16.59 9.24 1.70
CA PHE A 5 16.87 7.87 1.30
C PHE A 5 18.34 7.78 0.91
N ASP A 6 18.90 6.58 1.08
CA ASP A 6 20.24 6.25 0.62
C ASP A 6 20.15 5.60 -0.76
N GLN A 7 20.82 6.18 -1.75
CA GLN A 7 20.84 5.67 -3.12
C GLN A 7 21.45 4.25 -3.22
N PHE A 8 22.36 3.88 -2.32
CA PHE A 8 23.04 2.57 -2.37
C PHE A 8 22.22 1.45 -1.72
N ASN A 9 21.21 1.81 -0.93
CA ASN A 9 20.35 0.88 -0.20
C ASN A 9 18.87 0.98 -0.64
N LEU A 10 18.62 1.54 -1.83
CA LEU A 10 17.27 1.70 -2.35
C LEU A 10 16.68 0.33 -2.72
N PRO A 11 15.56 -0.11 -2.10
CA PRO A 11 14.97 -1.41 -2.39
C PRO A 11 14.26 -1.43 -3.75
N GLU A 12 14.17 -2.61 -4.37
CA GLU A 12 13.41 -2.81 -5.63
C GLU A 12 11.89 -2.59 -5.44
N ASP A 13 11.40 -2.73 -4.21
CA ASP A 13 9.98 -2.65 -3.88
C ASP A 13 9.61 -1.29 -3.27
N ILE A 14 8.66 -0.60 -3.90
CA ILE A 14 8.17 0.70 -3.46
C ILE A 14 7.51 0.63 -2.06
N PHE A 15 6.89 -0.49 -1.69
CA PHE A 15 6.25 -0.63 -0.38
C PHE A 15 7.27 -0.64 0.76
N LYS A 16 8.51 -1.08 0.50
CA LYS A 16 9.63 -1.00 1.47
C LYS A 16 10.13 0.43 1.67
N ILE A 17 9.94 1.29 0.68
CA ILE A 17 10.27 2.72 0.78
C ILE A 17 9.17 3.45 1.57
N ILE A 18 7.90 3.05 1.35
CA ILE A 18 6.74 3.73 1.93
C ILE A 18 6.48 3.29 3.37
N PHE A 19 6.62 2.00 3.67
CA PHE A 19 6.29 1.41 4.97
C PHE A 19 7.53 0.95 5.71
N ALA A 20 7.51 1.12 7.03
CA ALA A 20 8.66 0.84 7.87
C ALA A 20 8.79 -0.64 8.28
N THR A 21 7.70 -1.41 8.22
CA THR A 21 7.71 -2.81 8.66
C THR A 21 7.21 -3.76 7.58
N ASP A 22 7.78 -4.98 7.56
CA ASP A 22 7.40 -6.02 6.60
C ASP A 22 5.90 -6.34 6.67
N GLN A 23 5.32 -6.33 7.87
CA GLN A 23 3.88 -6.56 8.05
C GLN A 23 3.04 -5.46 7.38
N GLN A 24 3.47 -4.20 7.45
CA GLN A 24 2.77 -3.11 6.78
C GLN A 24 2.89 -3.21 5.26
N GLU A 25 4.08 -3.55 4.76
CA GLU A 25 4.32 -3.83 3.35
C GLU A 25 3.35 -4.90 2.83
N ILE A 26 3.25 -6.04 3.53
CA ILE A 26 2.39 -7.15 3.09
C ILE A 26 0.92 -6.74 3.11
N VAL A 27 0.46 -6.09 4.20
CA VAL A 27 -0.93 -5.63 4.31
C VAL A 27 -1.29 -4.62 3.21
N ALA A 28 -0.38 -3.70 2.87
CA ALA A 28 -0.59 -2.73 1.81
C ALA A 28 -0.66 -3.40 0.42
N LYS A 29 0.20 -4.39 0.16
CA LYS A 29 0.15 -5.21 -1.06
C LYS A 29 -1.16 -6.00 -1.17
N LEU A 30 -1.59 -6.63 -0.07
CA LEU A 30 -2.85 -7.35 0.00
C LEU A 30 -4.05 -6.43 -0.29
N LEU A 31 -4.07 -5.23 0.30
CA LEU A 31 -5.11 -4.25 0.03
C LEU A 31 -5.15 -3.88 -1.46
N LEU A 32 -4.00 -3.60 -2.07
CA LEU A 32 -3.95 -3.26 -3.49
C LEU A 32 -4.35 -4.42 -4.39
N LYS A 33 -3.95 -5.65 -4.06
CA LYS A 33 -4.38 -6.85 -4.76
C LYS A 33 -5.90 -7.00 -4.68
N TYR A 34 -6.47 -6.87 -3.48
CA TYR A 34 -7.92 -6.93 -3.28
C TYR A 34 -8.67 -5.86 -4.09
N ILE A 35 -8.17 -4.62 -4.13
CA ILE A 35 -8.80 -3.57 -4.94
C ILE A 35 -8.71 -3.90 -6.44
N LYS A 36 -7.56 -4.42 -6.92
CA LYS A 36 -7.38 -4.82 -8.33
C LYS A 36 -8.32 -5.97 -8.72
N GLU A 37 -8.47 -6.97 -7.86
CA GLU A 37 -9.36 -8.12 -8.08
C GLU A 37 -10.83 -7.70 -8.17
N ASN A 38 -11.22 -6.63 -7.46
CA ASN A 38 -12.56 -6.04 -7.53
C ASN A 38 -12.70 -4.97 -8.65
N GLY A 39 -11.88 -5.04 -9.71
CA GLY A 39 -12.00 -4.14 -10.86
C GLY A 39 -11.38 -2.76 -10.65
N GLY A 40 -10.53 -2.59 -9.63
CA GLY A 40 -9.78 -1.37 -9.36
C GLY A 40 -10.48 -0.38 -8.42
N GLU A 41 -11.69 -0.69 -7.97
CA GLU A 41 -12.50 0.14 -7.08
C GLU A 41 -13.27 -0.72 -6.07
N ILE A 42 -13.34 -0.30 -4.80
CA ILE A 42 -14.10 -1.00 -3.75
C ILE A 42 -14.94 -0.04 -2.91
N GLY A 43 -16.10 -0.49 -2.44
CA GLY A 43 -16.97 0.27 -1.55
C GLY A 43 -16.50 0.30 -0.09
N LYS A 44 -17.10 1.18 0.71
CA LYS A 44 -16.88 1.23 2.17
C LYS A 44 -17.19 -0.11 2.86
N THR A 45 -18.20 -0.84 2.40
CA THR A 45 -18.59 -2.12 2.97
C THR A 45 -17.51 -3.18 2.74
N GLU A 46 -17.02 -3.30 1.50
CA GLU A 46 -15.92 -4.22 1.12
C GLU A 46 -14.63 -3.89 1.88
N MET A 47 -14.29 -2.59 2.00
CA MET A 47 -13.15 -2.16 2.82
C MET A 47 -13.29 -2.60 4.28
N SER A 48 -14.50 -2.49 4.86
CA SER A 48 -14.74 -2.95 6.22
C SER A 48 -14.68 -4.47 6.35
N MET A 49 -15.16 -5.22 5.34
CA MET A 49 -15.03 -6.68 5.31
C MET A 49 -13.55 -7.09 5.23
N PHE A 50 -12.77 -6.48 4.35
CA PHE A 50 -11.33 -6.70 4.25
C PHE A 50 -10.63 -6.46 5.59
N ALA A 51 -10.90 -5.32 6.23
CA ALA A 51 -10.29 -4.98 7.52
C ALA A 51 -10.68 -5.97 8.64
N THR A 52 -11.89 -6.52 8.61
CA THR A 52 -12.33 -7.56 9.56
C THR A 52 -11.66 -8.90 9.26
N GLN A 53 -11.57 -9.32 7.99
CA GLN A 53 -10.87 -10.55 7.60
C GLN A 53 -9.38 -10.51 7.97
N LEU A 54 -8.76 -9.33 7.82
CA LEU A 54 -7.38 -9.07 8.21
C LEU A 54 -7.20 -9.14 9.74
N HIS A 55 -8.15 -8.61 10.50
CA HIS A 55 -8.15 -8.71 11.96
C HIS A 55 -8.26 -10.16 12.43
N ASP A 56 -9.16 -10.92 11.82
CA ASP A 56 -9.40 -12.33 12.14
C ASP A 56 -8.27 -13.27 11.64
N GLY A 57 -7.27 -12.75 10.92
CA GLY A 57 -6.13 -13.53 10.40
C GLY A 57 -6.50 -14.50 9.28
N LYS A 58 -7.65 -14.30 8.61
CA LYS A 58 -8.19 -15.19 7.58
C LYS A 58 -7.59 -14.96 6.19
N LEU A 59 -6.91 -13.83 6.00
CA LEU A 59 -6.22 -13.53 4.75
C LEU A 59 -4.88 -14.26 4.74
N VAL A 60 -4.80 -15.29 3.91
CA VAL A 60 -3.58 -16.03 3.64
C VAL A 60 -2.92 -15.38 2.42
N ASP A 61 -1.74 -14.80 2.61
CA ASP A 61 -0.92 -14.39 1.47
C ASP A 61 0.02 -15.53 1.09
N THR A 62 0.07 -15.84 -0.20
CA THR A 62 1.10 -16.71 -0.76
C THR A 62 2.28 -15.84 -1.12
N LEU A 63 3.14 -15.57 -0.14
CA LEU A 63 4.39 -14.86 -0.40
C LEU A 63 5.27 -15.72 -1.31
N GLU A 64 5.40 -15.31 -2.57
CA GLU A 64 6.38 -15.87 -3.49
C GLU A 64 7.78 -15.49 -3.00
N THR A 65 8.38 -16.39 -2.22
CA THR A 65 9.79 -16.27 -1.87
C THR A 65 10.58 -16.61 -3.14
N LYS A 66 11.44 -15.70 -3.60
CA LYS A 66 12.39 -15.93 -4.71
C LYS A 66 13.32 -17.10 -4.35
N GLY A 67 12.89 -18.36 -4.55
CA GLY A 67 13.66 -19.57 -4.29
C GLY A 67 12.82 -20.86 -4.40
N PRO A 68 13.40 -22.00 -4.84
CA PRO A 68 12.66 -23.22 -5.16
C PRO A 68 12.35 -24.07 -3.92
N LYS A 69 11.68 -23.50 -2.90
CA LYS A 69 11.19 -24.27 -1.74
C LYS A 69 10.20 -23.47 -0.89
N ILE A 70 8.97 -23.96 -0.86
CA ILE A 70 7.92 -23.75 0.14
C ILE A 70 7.24 -22.36 0.08
N LYS A 71 6.09 -22.33 -0.60
CA LYS A 71 5.02 -21.34 -0.36
C LYS A 71 4.58 -21.46 1.10
N LYS A 72 5.18 -20.69 2.01
CA LYS A 72 4.69 -20.60 3.38
C LYS A 72 3.47 -19.69 3.37
N GLU A 73 2.30 -20.30 3.43
CA GLU A 73 1.07 -19.62 3.80
C GLU A 73 1.25 -19.06 5.21
N GLN A 74 1.49 -17.76 5.31
CA GLN A 74 1.53 -17.08 6.59
C GLN A 74 0.17 -16.45 6.82
N THR A 75 -0.49 -16.84 7.91
CA THR A 75 -1.69 -16.16 8.38
C THR A 75 -1.27 -14.82 8.96
N ILE A 76 -1.69 -13.73 8.32
CA ILE A 76 -1.36 -12.38 8.78
C ILE A 76 -2.60 -11.83 9.48
N SER A 77 -2.51 -11.74 10.80
CA SER A 77 -3.46 -10.94 11.59
C SER A 77 -2.92 -9.52 11.70
N TYR A 78 -3.78 -8.53 11.47
CA TYR A 78 -3.47 -7.12 11.66
C TYR A 78 -4.64 -6.38 12.29
N ASN A 79 -4.37 -5.55 13.29
CA ASN A 79 -5.44 -4.88 14.02
C ASN A 79 -6.23 -3.91 13.11
N LYS A 80 -7.56 -3.92 13.20
CA LYS A 80 -8.45 -3.08 12.38
C LYS A 80 -8.15 -1.58 12.53
N ARG A 81 -7.91 -1.09 13.75
CA ARG A 81 -7.57 0.32 13.98
C ARG A 81 -6.21 0.67 13.40
N GLN A 82 -5.22 -0.21 13.60
CA GLN A 82 -3.90 -0.03 13.00
C GLN A 82 -3.98 -0.03 11.48
N PHE A 83 -4.85 -0.83 10.86
CA PHE A 83 -5.04 -0.84 9.41
C PHE A 83 -5.49 0.52 8.89
N TYR A 84 -6.53 1.10 9.51
CA TYR A 84 -7.03 2.41 9.10
C TYR A 84 -5.98 3.52 9.33
N ASP A 85 -5.32 3.50 10.49
CA ASP A 85 -4.41 4.58 10.89
C ASP A 85 -3.04 4.50 10.19
N ARG A 86 -2.51 3.29 9.97
CA ARG A 86 -1.13 3.07 9.50
C ARG A 86 -1.02 2.58 8.07
N ILE A 87 -2.11 2.11 7.45
CA ILE A 87 -2.10 1.66 6.05
C ILE A 87 -3.00 2.56 5.22
N LEU A 88 -4.31 2.55 5.47
CA LEU A 88 -5.27 3.24 4.61
C LEU A 88 -5.07 4.76 4.62
N THR A 89 -4.88 5.36 5.80
CA THR A 89 -4.70 6.82 5.93
C THR A 89 -3.43 7.32 5.24
N PRO A 90 -2.24 6.69 5.44
CA PRO A 90 -1.04 7.02 4.67
C PRO A 90 -1.23 6.83 3.16
N MET A 91 -1.81 5.71 2.72
CA MET A 91 -2.03 5.46 1.29
C MET A 91 -2.94 6.50 0.65
N LYS A 92 -3.96 6.96 1.38
CA LYS A 92 -4.81 8.07 0.93
C LYS A 92 -4.06 9.40 0.89
N SER A 93 -3.35 9.71 1.95
CA SER A 93 -2.63 11.00 2.09
C SER A 93 -1.51 11.15 1.06
N MET A 94 -0.86 10.05 0.68
CA MET A 94 0.19 10.00 -0.35
C MET A 94 -0.38 9.98 -1.79
N GLY A 95 -1.68 9.76 -1.95
CA GLY A 95 -2.30 9.65 -3.28
C GLY A 95 -2.04 8.31 -3.99
N LEU A 96 -1.85 7.24 -3.22
CA LEU A 96 -1.83 5.85 -3.74
C LEU A 96 -3.26 5.32 -3.92
N ILE A 97 -4.17 5.71 -3.02
CA ILE A 97 -5.59 5.38 -3.05
C ILE A 97 -6.39 6.67 -2.95
N ASP A 98 -7.37 6.86 -3.83
CA ASP A 98 -8.36 7.92 -3.71
C ASP A 98 -9.63 7.41 -3.04
N TYR A 99 -10.33 8.30 -2.34
CA TYR A 99 -11.65 8.03 -1.80
C TYR A 99 -12.65 9.03 -2.35
N ASP A 100 -13.66 8.54 -3.05
CA ASP A 100 -14.79 9.33 -3.52
C ASP A 100 -15.81 9.47 -2.38
N LEU A 101 -16.02 10.69 -1.90
CA LEU A 101 -16.97 10.99 -0.81
C LEU A 101 -18.43 10.77 -1.22
N TYR A 102 -18.75 11.01 -2.49
CA TYR A 102 -20.11 10.89 -3.01
C TYR A 102 -20.48 9.44 -3.23
N LYS A 103 -19.60 8.68 -3.91
CA LYS A 103 -19.80 7.26 -4.18
C LYS A 103 -19.46 6.36 -2.99
N LYS A 104 -18.70 6.88 -2.01
CA LYS A 104 -18.17 6.13 -0.86
C LYS A 104 -17.30 4.95 -1.30
N THR A 105 -16.50 5.16 -2.33
CA THR A 105 -15.64 4.15 -2.95
C THR A 105 -14.16 4.53 -2.84
N TYR A 106 -13.31 3.51 -2.74
CA TYR A 106 -11.86 3.60 -2.75
C TYR A 106 -11.34 3.10 -4.09
N ARG A 107 -10.44 3.85 -4.72
CA ARG A 107 -9.87 3.50 -6.03
C ARG A 107 -8.36 3.68 -6.03
N ILE A 108 -7.66 2.85 -6.78
CA ILE A 108 -6.21 3.05 -7.01
C ILE A 108 -6.00 4.36 -7.78
N SER A 109 -4.99 5.12 -7.38
CA SER A 109 -4.68 6.43 -7.95
C SER A 109 -3.26 6.48 -8.50
N ASP A 110 -3.06 7.33 -9.50
CA ASP A 110 -1.75 7.63 -10.10
C ASP A 110 -1.16 8.95 -9.57
N LYS A 111 -1.86 9.63 -8.65
CA LYS A 111 -1.43 10.92 -8.07
C LYS A 111 -0.05 10.84 -7.43
N PHE A 112 0.24 9.75 -6.70
CA PHE A 112 1.56 9.54 -6.11
C PHE A 112 2.69 9.60 -7.15
N ASN A 113 2.53 8.92 -8.29
CA ASN A 113 3.52 8.93 -9.37
C ASN A 113 3.71 10.34 -9.94
N ARG A 114 2.61 11.07 -10.18
CA ARG A 114 2.67 12.46 -10.67
C ARG A 114 3.41 13.37 -9.68
N LEU A 115 3.23 13.17 -8.38
CA LEU A 115 3.95 13.92 -7.33
C LEU A 115 5.44 13.59 -7.31
N MET A 116 5.82 12.32 -7.46
CA MET A 116 7.23 11.92 -7.54
C MET A 116 7.94 12.51 -8.76
N ILE A 117 7.29 12.51 -9.93
CA ILE A 117 7.79 13.18 -11.14
C ILE A 117 7.96 14.67 -10.87
N LYS A 118 6.97 15.32 -10.25
CA LYS A 118 7.05 16.74 -9.89
C LYS A 118 8.23 17.03 -8.96
N ILE A 119 8.49 16.19 -7.95
CA ILE A 119 9.67 16.32 -7.07
C ILE A 119 10.96 16.21 -7.89
N GLY A 120 11.05 15.25 -8.81
CA GLY A 120 12.21 15.13 -9.71
C GLY A 120 12.41 16.37 -10.59
N LEU A 121 11.34 16.93 -11.14
CA LEU A 121 11.40 18.18 -11.92
C LEU A 121 11.83 19.39 -11.07
N LEU A 122 11.38 19.48 -9.81
CA LEU A 122 11.82 20.52 -8.89
C LEU A 122 13.33 20.42 -8.61
N TRP A 123 13.86 19.20 -8.49
CA TRP A 123 15.30 18.98 -8.32
C TRP A 123 16.09 19.38 -9.56
N LEU A 124 15.62 19.02 -10.75
CA LEU A 124 16.26 19.42 -12.01
C LEU A 124 16.32 20.94 -12.19
N ARG A 125 15.32 21.67 -11.68
CA ARG A 125 15.31 23.14 -11.67
C ARG A 125 16.33 23.74 -10.69
N GLU A 126 16.68 23.04 -9.62
CA GLU A 126 17.67 23.54 -8.66
C GLU A 126 19.11 23.33 -9.17
N ILE A 127 19.34 22.27 -9.95
CA ILE A 127 20.65 21.97 -10.53
C ILE A 127 20.95 22.83 -11.78
N ARG A 128 19.92 23.28 -12.50
CA ARG A 128 20.04 24.03 -13.76
C ARG A 128 19.69 25.49 -13.59
#